data_AF-A0AAW0PGS3-F1
#
_entry.id   AF-A0AAW0PGS3-F1
#
_cell.length_a   1.000
_cell.length_b   1.000
_cell.length_c   1.000
_cell.angle_alpha   90.00
_cell.angle_beta   90.00
_cell.angle_gamma   90.00
#
_symmetry.space_group_name_H-M   'P 1'
#
loop_
_entity.id
_entity.type
_entity.pdbx_description
1 polymer ?
#
loop_
_entity_poly.entity_id
_entity_poly.type
_entity_poly.pdbx_seq_one_letter_code
_entity_poly.pdbx_strand_id
1 'polypeptide(L)'
;MGSTGSDRAAGTIRCQRCREVCKGEVVRVQDTHFHVKCFTCTVCNCDLARSGFFQKKGEYICTADYQRLYGTRCDRCDSFITGEVVSALGRTYHPSASSAVSAVSRFQSGQNPWPSQCAGCGGEIKQGQSLLALEKQWHVSCFRCRTCSMVLTGEYISKDGVPYCEADYHAQFGVKCETCSRYISGRVLEVRDKHGLNL
;
A
#
# COMPACT_ATOMS: atom_id res chain seq x y z
N MET A 1 -41.24 23.25 -44.54
CA MET A 1 -40.89 23.78 -43.21
C MET A 1 -40.59 22.60 -42.29
N GLY A 2 -39.30 22.39 -41.98
CA GLY A 2 -38.75 21.48 -40.95
C GLY A 2 -39.03 19.98 -41.14
N SER A 3 -38.10 19.05 -40.98
CA SER A 3 -36.90 19.10 -40.15
C SER A 3 -35.91 18.02 -40.60
N THR A 4 -34.69 18.46 -40.90
CA THR A 4 -33.40 17.93 -40.44
C THR A 4 -33.38 16.44 -40.04
N GLY A 5 -32.68 15.58 -40.78
CA GLY A 5 -31.21 15.55 -40.71
C GLY A 5 -30.81 14.50 -39.68
N SER A 6 -30.51 13.30 -40.17
CA SER A 6 -30.04 12.17 -39.34
C SER A 6 -28.59 12.47 -38.93
N ASP A 7 -28.44 13.26 -37.87
CA ASP A 7 -27.14 13.59 -37.31
C ASP A 7 -26.60 12.41 -36.49
N ARG A 8 -25.49 11.89 -36.97
CA ARG A 8 -24.67 10.85 -36.33
C ARG A 8 -24.37 11.27 -34.88
N ALA A 9 -24.89 10.51 -33.92
CA ALA A 9 -24.66 10.71 -32.50
C ALA A 9 -23.18 10.51 -32.12
N ALA A 10 -22.39 11.57 -32.22
CA ALA A 10 -21.16 11.69 -31.45
C ALA A 10 -21.55 11.83 -29.98
N GLY A 11 -21.48 10.72 -29.23
CA GLY A 11 -22.01 10.59 -27.88
C GLY A 11 -21.51 11.69 -26.93
N THR A 12 -22.43 12.56 -26.49
CA THR A 12 -22.12 13.57 -25.48
C THR A 12 -21.93 12.90 -24.12
N ILE A 13 -20.70 12.91 -23.60
CA ILE A 13 -20.37 12.31 -22.31
C ILE A 13 -20.97 13.16 -21.19
N ARG A 14 -21.78 12.54 -20.32
CA ARG A 14 -22.41 13.18 -19.16
C ARG A 14 -21.85 12.64 -17.85
N CYS A 15 -21.61 13.54 -16.91
CA CYS A 15 -21.14 13.17 -15.58
C CYS A 15 -22.24 12.48 -14.78
N GLN A 16 -21.98 11.29 -14.25
CA GLN A 16 -22.96 10.54 -13.46
C GLN A 16 -23.30 11.25 -12.14
N ARG A 17 -22.37 12.01 -11.55
CA ARG A 17 -22.58 12.69 -10.27
C ARG A 17 -23.42 13.95 -10.39
N CYS A 18 -23.06 14.87 -11.28
CA CYS A 18 -23.75 16.16 -11.42
C CYS A 18 -24.72 16.23 -12.60
N ARG A 19 -24.79 15.20 -13.45
CA ARG A 19 -25.65 15.08 -14.65
C ARG A 19 -25.35 16.06 -15.79
N GLU A 20 -24.42 16.99 -15.58
CA GLU A 20 -23.94 17.93 -16.59
C GLU A 20 -23.02 17.29 -17.62
N VAL A 21 -22.93 17.92 -18.79
CA VAL A 21 -22.02 17.50 -19.88
C VAL A 21 -20.56 17.69 -19.46
N CYS A 22 -19.74 16.67 -19.71
CA CYS A 22 -18.30 16.77 -19.51
C CYS A 22 -17.66 17.56 -20.64
N LYS A 23 -16.84 18.54 -20.27
CA LYS A 23 -15.99 19.30 -21.21
C LYS A 23 -14.53 19.07 -20.83
N GLY A 24 -13.71 18.62 -21.78
CA GLY A 24 -12.30 18.30 -21.54
C GLY A 24 -12.07 16.91 -20.95
N GLU A 25 -11.10 16.80 -20.04
CA GLU A 25 -10.70 15.52 -19.43
C GLU A 25 -11.82 14.89 -18.60
N VAL A 26 -12.01 13.60 -18.77
CA VAL A 26 -13.05 12.81 -18.10
C VAL A 26 -12.44 11.60 -17.40
N VAL A 27 -12.94 11.32 -16.21
CA VAL A 27 -12.66 10.05 -15.53
C VAL A 27 -13.69 9.04 -16.00
N ARG A 28 -13.23 7.95 -16.58
CA ARG A 28 -14.07 6.83 -16.99
C ARG A 28 -13.89 5.66 -16.03
N VAL A 29 -14.99 5.21 -15.43
CA VAL A 29 -15.02 4.03 -14.56
C VAL A 29 -16.05 3.06 -15.13
N GLN A 30 -15.56 1.94 -15.67
CA GLN A 30 -16.38 0.99 -16.43
C GLN A 30 -17.14 1.71 -17.57
N ASP A 31 -18.47 1.73 -17.48
CA ASP A 31 -19.38 2.38 -18.45
C ASP A 31 -19.86 3.78 -17.99
N THR A 32 -19.32 4.26 -16.85
CA THR A 32 -19.73 5.53 -16.23
C THR A 32 -18.65 6.59 -16.39
N HIS A 33 -19.07 7.85 -16.45
CA HIS A 33 -18.19 8.98 -16.69
C HIS A 33 -18.38 10.07 -15.64
N PHE A 34 -17.29 10.74 -15.26
CA PHE A 34 -17.27 11.82 -14.28
C PHE A 34 -16.37 12.96 -14.75
N HIS A 35 -16.67 14.18 -14.33
CA HIS A 35 -15.64 15.22 -14.29
C HIS A 35 -14.55 14.78 -13.31
N VAL A 36 -13.29 15.11 -13.59
CA VAL A 36 -12.16 14.86 -12.67
C VAL A 36 -12.48 15.33 -11.25
N LYS A 37 -13.07 16.52 -11.11
CA LYS A 37 -13.47 17.10 -9.82
C LYS A 37 -14.71 16.46 -9.17
N CYS A 38 -15.52 15.74 -9.94
CA CYS A 38 -16.72 15.08 -9.44
C CYS A 38 -16.46 13.64 -9.02
N PHE A 39 -15.30 13.08 -9.37
CA PHE A 39 -14.92 11.74 -8.95
C PHE A 39 -14.28 11.75 -7.56
N THR A 40 -15.12 11.96 -6.55
CA THR A 40 -14.69 12.10 -5.14
C THR A 40 -15.38 11.11 -4.20
N CYS A 41 -14.71 10.79 -3.09
CA CYS A 41 -15.20 9.87 -2.06
C CYS A 41 -16.56 10.33 -1.51
N THR A 42 -17.54 9.45 -1.39
CA THR A 42 -18.84 9.81 -0.78
C THR A 42 -18.75 10.13 0.71
N VAL A 43 -17.66 9.71 1.38
CA VAL A 43 -17.48 9.84 2.83
C VAL A 43 -16.64 11.07 3.18
N CYS A 44 -15.39 11.16 2.68
CA CYS A 44 -14.49 12.29 2.96
C CYS A 44 -14.36 13.31 1.82
N ASN A 45 -14.99 13.07 0.67
CA ASN A 45 -14.93 13.95 -0.51
C ASN A 45 -13.53 14.17 -1.11
N CYS A 46 -12.54 13.32 -0.81
CA CYS A 46 -11.22 13.37 -1.44
C CYS A 46 -11.27 12.94 -2.92
N ASP A 47 -10.27 13.36 -3.70
CA ASP A 47 -10.09 12.96 -5.10
C ASP A 47 -9.75 11.46 -5.21
N LEU A 48 -10.66 10.70 -5.84
CA LEU A 48 -10.54 9.26 -6.00
C LEU A 48 -9.65 8.85 -7.17
N ALA A 49 -9.43 9.73 -8.16
CA ALA A 49 -8.55 9.43 -9.28
C ALA A 49 -7.09 9.28 -8.82
N ARG A 50 -6.73 9.94 -7.70
CA ARG A 50 -5.40 9.87 -7.09
C ARG A 50 -5.28 8.87 -5.94
N SER A 51 -6.33 8.68 -5.16
CA SER A 51 -6.27 7.91 -3.90
C SER A 51 -6.67 6.42 -4.04
N GLY A 52 -7.10 6.00 -5.23
CA GLY A 52 -7.71 4.69 -5.43
C GLY A 52 -9.10 4.61 -4.79
N PHE A 53 -9.94 3.70 -5.28
CA PHE A 53 -11.33 3.62 -4.84
C PHE A 53 -11.89 2.21 -4.87
N PHE A 54 -12.95 2.02 -4.09
CA PHE A 54 -13.85 0.87 -4.15
C PHE A 54 -15.24 1.33 -4.55
N GLN A 55 -15.91 0.55 -5.39
CA GLN A 55 -17.30 0.76 -5.77
C GLN A 55 -18.19 -0.22 -5.01
N LYS A 56 -19.20 0.28 -4.28
CA LYS A 56 -20.15 -0.56 -3.55
C LYS A 56 -21.55 0.02 -3.69
N LYS A 57 -22.49 -0.76 -4.24
CA LYS A 57 -23.89 -0.35 -4.46
C LYS A 57 -24.05 1.01 -5.18
N GLY A 58 -23.14 1.33 -6.11
CA GLY A 58 -23.15 2.59 -6.85
C GLY A 58 -22.46 3.77 -6.16
N GLU A 59 -21.97 3.60 -4.93
CA GLU A 59 -21.16 4.58 -4.22
C GLU A 59 -19.67 4.35 -4.48
N TYR A 60 -18.89 5.44 -4.48
CA TYR A 60 -17.45 5.41 -4.67
C TYR A 60 -16.76 5.90 -3.40
N ILE A 61 -15.97 5.02 -2.79
CA ILE A 61 -15.36 5.24 -1.48
C ILE A 61 -13.85 5.09 -1.63
N CYS A 62 -13.07 5.99 -1.03
CA CYS A 62 -11.62 5.89 -1.07
C CYS A 62 -11.13 4.69 -0.27
N THR A 63 -9.93 4.19 -0.57
CA THR A 63 -9.32 3.05 0.13
C THR A 63 -9.32 3.21 1.65
N ALA A 64 -8.99 4.42 2.14
CA ALA A 64 -8.93 4.71 3.57
C ALA A 64 -10.29 4.63 4.27
N ASP A 65 -11.34 5.24 3.68
CA ASP A 65 -12.69 5.18 4.25
C ASP A 65 -13.30 3.79 4.10
N TYR A 66 -12.99 3.09 3.00
CA TYR A 66 -13.46 1.71 2.82
C TYR A 66 -12.89 0.79 3.90
N GLN A 67 -11.58 0.90 4.20
CA GLN A 67 -10.96 0.18 5.31
C GLN A 67 -11.56 0.60 6.66
N ARG A 68 -11.80 1.89 6.89
CA ARG A 68 -12.39 2.38 8.14
C ARG A 68 -13.81 1.87 8.38
N LEU A 69 -14.62 1.78 7.33
CA LEU A 69 -16.03 1.41 7.41
C LEU A 69 -16.26 -0.10 7.31
N TYR A 70 -15.44 -0.81 6.53
CA TYR A 70 -15.67 -2.22 6.17
C TYR A 70 -14.45 -3.11 6.33
N GLY A 71 -13.30 -2.56 6.76
CA GLY A 71 -12.09 -3.33 6.96
C GLY A 71 -12.21 -4.27 8.15
N THR A 72 -11.67 -5.48 7.99
CA THR A 72 -11.52 -6.44 9.07
C THR A 72 -10.35 -6.01 9.95
N ARG A 73 -10.56 -5.95 11.26
CA ARG A 73 -9.50 -5.61 12.22
C ARG A 73 -8.81 -6.87 12.70
N CYS A 74 -7.50 -6.79 12.88
CA CYS A 74 -6.72 -7.86 13.45
C CYS A 74 -6.97 -7.92 14.97
N ASP A 75 -7.39 -9.08 15.46
CA ASP A 75 -7.65 -9.32 16.89
C ASP A 75 -6.39 -9.15 17.78
N ARG A 76 -5.19 -9.12 17.18
CA ARG A 76 -3.91 -8.97 17.92
C ARG A 76 -3.47 -7.52 18.05
N CYS A 77 -3.57 -6.71 16.99
CA CYS A 77 -2.99 -5.36 16.94
C CYS A 77 -4.03 -4.25 16.70
N ASP A 78 -5.30 -4.60 16.62
CA ASP A 78 -6.45 -3.73 16.31
C ASP A 78 -6.34 -2.98 14.96
N SER A 79 -5.28 -3.19 14.18
CA SER A 79 -5.08 -2.56 12.88
C SER A 79 -5.88 -3.26 11.79
N PHE A 80 -6.21 -2.53 10.72
CA PHE A 80 -6.94 -3.09 9.58
C PHE A 80 -6.08 -4.09 8.80
N ILE A 81 -6.64 -5.26 8.53
CA ILE A 81 -6.02 -6.27 7.68
C ILE A 81 -6.13 -5.81 6.22
N THR A 82 -4.99 -5.65 5.57
CA THR A 82 -4.87 -5.32 4.15
C THR A 82 -4.64 -6.61 3.36
N GLY A 83 -5.45 -6.88 2.34
CA GLY A 83 -5.30 -8.06 1.48
C GLY A 83 -6.07 -9.27 2.02
N GLU A 84 -5.43 -10.44 2.03
CA GLU A 84 -6.04 -11.68 2.50
C GLU A 84 -6.31 -11.65 4.01
N VAL A 85 -7.42 -12.26 4.43
CA VAL A 85 -7.78 -12.39 5.85
C VAL A 85 -7.57 -13.83 6.27
N VAL A 86 -6.77 -14.04 7.32
CA VAL A 86 -6.67 -15.36 7.95
C VAL A 86 -7.64 -15.41 9.12
N SER A 87 -8.63 -16.28 8.99
CA SER A 87 -9.62 -16.54 10.04
C SER A 87 -9.29 -17.87 10.73
N ALA A 88 -9.15 -17.85 12.05
CA ALA A 88 -8.99 -19.05 12.86
C ALA A 88 -9.80 -18.92 14.16
N LEU A 89 -10.63 -19.93 14.45
CA LEU A 89 -11.47 -20.00 15.67
C LEU A 89 -12.35 -18.75 15.89
N GLY A 90 -12.89 -18.17 14.81
CA GLY A 90 -13.75 -16.97 14.87
C GLY A 90 -13.00 -15.65 15.06
N ARG A 91 -11.67 -15.66 15.03
CA ARG A 91 -10.81 -14.48 15.10
C ARG A 91 -10.08 -14.25 13.80
N THR A 92 -9.77 -12.99 13.51
CA THR A 92 -9.16 -12.57 12.25
C THR A 92 -7.78 -11.99 12.49
N TYR A 93 -6.82 -12.42 11.67
CA TYR A 93 -5.42 -12.07 11.78
C TYR A 93 -4.86 -11.71 10.41
N HIS A 94 -3.80 -10.89 10.41
CA HIS A 94 -2.97 -10.73 9.22
C HIS A 94 -2.42 -12.11 8.79
N PRO A 95 -2.38 -12.41 7.47
CA PRO A 95 -1.67 -13.56 6.95
C PRO A 95 -0.22 -13.52 7.40
N SER A 96 0.21 -14.54 8.14
CA SER A 96 1.59 -14.81 8.58
C SER A 96 2.52 -13.58 8.69
N ALA A 97 2.63 -12.99 9.87
CA ALA A 97 3.65 -12.00 10.16
C ALA A 97 5.07 -12.59 9.98
N SER A 98 5.78 -12.12 8.96
CA SER A 98 7.23 -11.92 9.03
C SER A 98 7.66 -10.97 7.89
N SER A 99 8.30 -9.88 8.29
CA SER A 99 9.12 -8.94 7.49
C SER A 99 8.49 -7.64 6.98
N ALA A 100 7.16 -7.49 6.87
CA ALA A 100 6.58 -6.18 6.56
C ALA A 100 6.31 -5.38 7.85
N VAL A 101 7.32 -4.63 8.32
CA VAL A 101 7.14 -3.68 9.42
C VAL A 101 6.43 -2.44 8.88
N SER A 102 5.10 -2.48 8.82
CA SER A 102 4.32 -1.25 8.81
C SER A 102 4.24 -0.73 10.24
N ALA A 103 5.17 0.14 10.63
CA ALA A 103 5.11 0.84 11.91
C ALA A 103 5.23 2.34 11.70
N VAL A 104 4.14 2.94 11.24
CA VAL A 104 3.88 4.38 11.43
C VAL A 104 3.03 4.51 12.69
N SER A 105 3.68 4.59 13.85
CA SER A 105 3.00 4.85 15.13
C SER A 105 2.98 6.37 15.39
N ARG A 106 1.81 6.94 15.69
CA ARG A 106 1.70 8.32 16.20
C ARG A 106 1.99 8.29 17.70
N PHE A 107 2.96 9.08 18.15
CA PHE A 107 3.50 9.02 19.52
C PHE A 107 2.56 9.68 20.53
N GLN A 108 2.17 8.96 21.60
CA GLN A 108 1.80 9.55 22.89
C GLN A 108 3.02 9.45 23.81
N SER A 109 3.44 10.58 24.35
CA SER A 109 4.59 10.71 25.25
C SER A 109 4.39 9.88 26.53
N GLY A 110 5.37 9.03 26.88
CA GLY A 110 5.44 8.55 28.26
C GLY A 110 6.38 7.39 28.56
N GLN A 111 6.50 6.37 27.70
CA GLN A 111 7.26 5.16 28.07
C GLN A 111 7.83 4.48 26.82
N ASN A 112 9.11 4.72 26.48
CA ASN A 112 9.78 3.92 25.46
C ASN A 112 11.24 3.63 25.88
N PRO A 113 11.68 2.37 25.91
CA PRO A 113 13.04 1.98 26.31
C PRO A 113 14.11 2.17 25.21
N TRP A 114 13.76 2.78 24.06
CA TRP A 114 14.66 2.89 22.90
C TRP A 114 15.34 4.26 22.83
N PRO A 115 16.63 4.33 22.44
CA PRO A 115 17.36 5.59 22.33
C PRO A 115 16.66 6.54 21.35
N SER A 116 16.57 7.82 21.72
CA SER A 116 15.92 8.89 20.95
C SER A 116 16.68 9.29 19.68
N GLN A 117 17.60 8.47 19.19
CA GLN A 117 18.46 8.77 18.03
C GLN A 117 18.03 7.97 16.80
N CYS A 118 18.03 8.65 15.65
CA CYS A 118 17.73 8.07 14.36
C CYS A 118 18.87 7.17 13.89
N ALA A 119 18.56 5.91 13.57
CA ALA A 119 19.54 4.97 13.05
C ALA A 119 20.09 5.30 11.66
N GLY A 120 19.42 6.19 10.91
CA GLY A 120 19.88 6.62 9.58
C GLY A 120 20.85 7.79 9.60
N CYS A 121 20.58 8.82 10.41
CA CYS A 121 21.38 10.04 10.44
C CYS A 121 22.14 10.28 11.76
N GLY A 122 21.89 9.48 12.81
CA GLY A 122 22.43 9.67 14.15
C GLY A 122 21.83 10.85 14.93
N GLY A 123 21.04 11.70 14.28
CA GLY A 123 20.39 12.85 14.90
C GLY A 123 19.25 12.48 15.83
N GLU A 124 18.93 13.38 16.76
CA GLU A 124 17.82 13.21 17.70
C GLU A 124 16.46 13.24 16.96
N ILE A 125 15.58 12.33 17.36
CA ILE A 125 14.19 12.29 16.92
C ILE A 125 13.37 13.11 17.92
N LYS A 126 13.26 14.41 17.64
CA LYS A 126 12.38 15.33 18.38
C LYS A 126 10.91 15.08 17.99
N GLN A 127 9.98 15.59 18.82
CA GLN A 127 8.53 15.47 18.62
C GLN A 127 8.13 15.55 17.13
N GLY A 128 7.58 14.46 16.61
CA GLY A 128 7.32 14.28 15.18
C GLY A 128 6.98 12.82 14.84
N GLN A 129 6.68 12.54 13.56
CA GLN A 129 6.48 11.17 13.10
C GLN A 129 7.82 10.44 13.03
N SER A 130 7.95 9.33 13.76
CA SER A 130 9.08 8.41 13.69
C SER A 130 8.63 7.06 13.14
N LEU A 131 9.55 6.39 12.45
CA LEU A 131 9.36 5.03 11.94
C LEU A 131 10.11 4.06 12.85
N LEU A 132 9.44 2.99 13.25
CA LEU A 132 10.09 1.84 13.88
C LEU A 132 10.37 0.79 12.82
N ALA A 133 11.64 0.48 12.58
CA ALA A 133 12.04 -0.53 11.61
C ALA A 133 13.39 -1.10 12.02
N LEU A 134 13.63 -2.39 11.73
CA LEU A 134 14.90 -3.06 12.06
C LEU A 134 15.26 -2.92 13.56
N GLU A 135 14.24 -3.01 14.43
CA GLU A 135 14.37 -2.85 15.89
C GLU A 135 15.03 -1.51 16.31
N LYS A 136 14.89 -0.48 15.46
CA LYS A 136 15.48 0.85 15.65
C LYS A 136 14.46 1.94 15.30
N GLN A 137 14.70 3.14 15.79
CA GLN A 137 13.93 4.34 15.42
C GLN A 137 14.60 5.09 14.28
N TRP A 138 13.78 5.64 13.39
CA TRP A 138 14.22 6.39 12.23
C TRP A 138 13.33 7.63 12.06
N HIS A 139 13.90 8.71 11.52
CA HIS A 139 13.05 9.68 10.84
C HIS A 139 12.44 8.99 9.61
N VAL A 140 11.18 9.28 9.32
CA VAL A 140 10.51 8.75 8.12
C VAL A 140 11.33 9.06 6.86
N SER A 141 11.93 10.25 6.79
CA SER A 141 12.80 10.67 5.69
C SER A 141 14.20 10.05 5.71
N CYS A 142 14.63 9.37 6.77
CA CYS A 142 15.94 8.73 6.88
C CYS A 142 15.88 7.22 6.59
N PHE A 143 14.70 6.62 6.59
CA PHE A 143 14.53 5.22 6.21
C PHE A 143 14.52 5.08 4.69
N ARG A 144 15.69 4.80 4.12
CA ARG A 144 15.94 4.82 2.67
C ARG A 144 16.64 3.56 2.21
N CYS A 145 16.38 3.16 0.98
CA CYS A 145 17.14 2.10 0.34
C CYS A 145 18.63 2.46 0.32
N ARG A 146 19.48 1.55 0.76
CA ARG A 146 20.95 1.75 0.77
C ARG A 146 21.53 2.01 -0.61
N THR A 147 20.90 1.50 -1.67
CA THR A 147 21.40 1.57 -3.04
C THR A 147 20.89 2.81 -3.76
N CYS A 148 19.57 2.93 -4.00
CA CYS A 148 19.01 4.08 -4.72
C CYS A 148 18.69 5.31 -3.85
N SER A 149 18.84 5.24 -2.52
CA SER A 149 18.50 6.34 -1.59
C SER A 149 17.03 6.78 -1.56
N MET A 150 16.14 6.05 -2.25
CA MET A 150 14.69 6.28 -2.21
C MET A 150 14.15 6.07 -0.80
N VAL A 151 13.28 6.96 -0.34
CA VAL A 151 12.56 6.81 0.95
C VAL A 151 11.64 5.60 0.87
N LEU A 152 11.75 4.71 1.84
CA LEU A 152 10.94 3.49 1.93
C LEU A 152 9.72 3.78 2.81
N THR A 153 8.58 3.99 2.16
CA THR A 153 7.30 4.29 2.82
C THR A 153 6.34 3.10 2.86
N GLY A 154 6.70 1.98 2.21
CA GLY A 154 5.93 0.75 2.13
C GLY A 154 6.74 -0.49 2.50
N GLU A 155 6.46 -1.62 1.84
CA GLU A 155 7.24 -2.84 2.04
C GLU A 155 8.71 -2.63 1.65
N TYR A 156 9.61 -3.23 2.43
CA TYR A 156 11.05 -3.19 2.22
C TYR A 156 11.65 -4.55 2.51
N ILE A 157 12.83 -4.80 1.95
CA ILE A 157 13.61 -6.00 2.24
C ILE A 157 14.80 -5.62 3.10
N SER A 158 15.02 -6.35 4.19
CA SER A 158 16.17 -6.16 5.06
C SER A 158 17.24 -7.22 4.80
N LYS A 159 18.50 -6.78 4.82
CA LYS A 159 19.66 -7.66 4.82
C LYS A 159 20.66 -7.11 5.83
N ASP A 160 21.02 -7.90 6.84
CA ASP A 160 22.03 -7.54 7.84
C ASP A 160 21.76 -6.19 8.53
N GLY A 161 20.48 -5.89 8.81
CA GLY A 161 20.08 -4.63 9.43
C GLY A 161 20.13 -3.41 8.49
N VAL A 162 20.22 -3.63 7.18
CA VAL A 162 20.19 -2.58 6.15
C VAL A 162 18.91 -2.70 5.31
N PRO A 163 18.17 -1.60 5.10
CA PRO A 163 16.95 -1.62 4.30
C PRO A 163 17.22 -1.40 2.80
N TYR A 164 16.51 -2.16 1.97
CA TYR A 164 16.54 -2.09 0.50
C TYR A 164 15.12 -2.02 -0.07
N CYS A 165 14.97 -1.38 -1.24
CA CYS A 165 13.77 -1.59 -2.05
C CYS A 165 13.84 -2.98 -2.72
N GLU A 166 12.69 -3.53 -3.10
CA GLU A 166 12.60 -4.84 -3.73
C GLU A 166 13.46 -4.92 -5.00
N ALA A 167 13.40 -3.89 -5.85
CA ALA A 167 14.15 -3.84 -7.10
C ALA A 167 15.67 -3.94 -6.89
N ASP A 168 16.23 -3.10 -6.03
CA ASP A 168 17.67 -3.07 -5.77
C ASP A 168 18.14 -4.31 -5.00
N TYR A 169 17.30 -4.85 -4.12
CA TYR A 169 17.60 -6.10 -3.43
C TYR A 169 17.68 -7.25 -4.44
N HIS A 170 16.70 -7.40 -5.31
CA HIS A 170 16.70 -8.46 -6.32
C HIS A 170 17.84 -8.31 -7.33
N ALA A 171 18.17 -7.08 -7.74
CA ALA A 171 19.27 -6.83 -8.65
C ALA A 171 20.63 -7.26 -8.06
N GLN A 172 20.83 -7.12 -6.75
CA GLN A 172 22.10 -7.43 -6.08
C GLN A 172 22.16 -8.84 -5.47
N PHE A 173 21.04 -9.32 -4.94
CA PHE A 173 20.99 -10.52 -4.08
C PHE A 173 19.86 -11.48 -4.46
N GLY A 174 19.04 -11.16 -5.45
CA GLY A 174 17.87 -11.93 -5.81
C GLY A 174 18.22 -13.28 -6.43
N VAL A 175 17.56 -14.34 -5.95
CA VAL A 175 17.61 -15.66 -6.58
C VAL A 175 16.47 -15.74 -7.60
N LYS A 176 16.77 -16.18 -8.83
CA LYS A 176 15.75 -16.39 -9.86
C LYS A 176 15.29 -17.84 -9.87
N CYS A 177 13.99 -18.05 -10.06
CA CYS A 177 13.45 -19.38 -10.35
C CYS A 177 13.99 -19.87 -11.70
N GLU A 178 14.58 -21.06 -11.73
CA GLU A 178 15.13 -21.65 -12.95
C GLU A 178 14.07 -21.89 -14.03
N THR A 179 12.83 -22.19 -13.63
CA THR A 179 11.73 -22.48 -14.56
C THR A 179 11.08 -21.22 -15.16
N CYS A 180 10.85 -20.18 -14.34
CA CYS A 180 10.11 -18.99 -14.79
C CYS A 180 10.96 -17.72 -14.91
N SER A 181 12.25 -17.79 -14.54
CA SER A 181 13.22 -16.68 -14.57
C SER A 181 12.83 -15.43 -13.76
N ARG A 182 11.77 -15.49 -12.96
CA ARG A 182 11.36 -14.42 -12.03
C ARG A 182 12.12 -14.54 -10.72
N TYR A 183 12.32 -13.41 -10.05
CA TYR A 183 12.90 -13.42 -8.71
C TYR A 183 11.97 -14.13 -7.72
N ILE A 184 12.57 -14.93 -6.86
CA ILE A 184 11.87 -15.64 -5.79
C ILE A 184 11.63 -14.64 -4.67
N SER A 185 10.40 -14.15 -4.57
CA SER A 185 9.94 -13.31 -3.46
C SER A 185 9.31 -14.18 -2.37
N GLY A 186 9.49 -13.82 -1.09
CA GLY A 186 8.91 -14.52 0.06
C GLY A 186 9.92 -15.35 0.89
N ARG A 187 9.43 -16.16 1.85
CA ARG A 187 10.31 -17.06 2.64
C ARG A 187 10.84 -18.18 1.73
N VAL A 188 12.14 -18.20 1.50
CA VAL A 188 12.84 -19.34 0.90
C VAL A 188 13.14 -20.33 2.03
N LEU A 189 12.71 -21.59 1.88
CA LEU A 189 13.17 -22.67 2.74
C LEU A 189 14.59 -23.03 2.30
N GLU A 190 15.59 -22.73 3.13
CA GLU A 190 16.91 -23.35 2.99
C GLU A 190 16.77 -24.83 3.32
N VAL A 191 16.74 -25.67 2.28
CA VAL A 191 16.98 -27.10 2.46
C VAL A 191 18.46 -27.24 2.79
N ARG A 192 18.78 -27.41 4.08
CA ARG A 192 20.09 -27.92 4.47
C ARG A 192 20.17 -29.34 3.94
N ASP A 193 20.97 -29.55 2.89
CA ASP A 193 21.33 -30.89 2.43
C ASP A 193 21.92 -31.68 3.61
N LYS A 194 21.09 -32.53 4.21
CA LYS A 194 21.53 -33.57 5.13
C LYS A 194 21.41 -34.90 4.39
N HIS A 195 22.26 -35.11 3.40
CA HIS A 195 22.59 -36.48 3.02
C HIS A 195 23.59 -37.02 4.03
N GLY A 196 23.04 -37.55 5.13
CA GLY A 196 23.69 -38.67 5.80
C GLY A 196 23.64 -39.86 4.85
N LEU A 197 24.79 -40.19 4.26
CA LEU A 197 25.06 -41.53 3.76
C LEU A 197 26.16 -42.11 4.63
N ASN A 198 25.79 -43.16 5.34
CA ASN A 198 26.68 -44.08 6.01
C ASN A 198 27.74 -44.60 5.03
N LEU A 199 29.01 -44.55 5.45
CA LEU A 199 30.02 -45.58 5.22
C LEU A 199 30.81 -45.73 6.52
#